data_AF-A0A2V9TT96-F1
#
_entry.id   AF-A0A2V9TT96-F1
#
_cell.length_a   1.000
_cell.length_b   1.000
_cell.length_c   1.000
_cell.angle_alpha   90.00
_cell.angle_beta   90.00
_cell.angle_gamma   90.00
#
_symmetry.space_group_name_H-M   'P 1'
#
loop_
_entity.id
_entity.type
_entity.pdbx_description
1 polymer ?
#
loop_
_entity_poly.entity_id
_entity_poly.type
_entity_poly.pdbx_seq_one_letter_code
_entity_poly.pdbx_strand_id
1 'polypeptide(L)'
;MSYVRPEQVLSPRNLVGGVLEVIHDPGENRMSVARILWDKEEVVATRWNGNDEQPLGNPVSRGHATWFVVDEYAAAKVEEAARAAAEQSPNSLIAKYREMANDSDREREAEEWSQGLIGDVSAQR
;
A
#
# COMPACT_ATOMS: atom_id res chain seq x y z
N MET A 1 -0.77 11.27 -17.41
CA MET A 1 -1.70 10.15 -17.16
C MET A 1 -1.04 9.32 -16.08
N SER A 2 -1.67 9.17 -14.92
CA SER A 2 -1.05 8.44 -13.79
C SER A 2 -0.57 7.06 -14.24
N TYR A 3 0.58 6.62 -13.72
CA TYR A 3 1.12 5.29 -14.01
C TYR A 3 0.10 4.18 -13.74
N VAL A 4 0.25 3.03 -14.42
CA VAL A 4 -0.60 1.86 -14.19
C VAL A 4 -0.40 1.39 -12.76
N ARG A 5 -1.44 1.53 -11.94
CA ARG A 5 -1.46 1.12 -10.54
C ARG A 5 -1.11 -0.37 -10.38
N PRO A 6 -0.27 -0.77 -9.40
CA PRO A 6 0.17 -2.16 -9.29
C PRO A 6 -0.98 -3.17 -9.16
N GLU A 7 -2.07 -2.80 -8.49
CA GLU A 7 -3.28 -3.62 -8.32
C GLU A 7 -3.96 -3.97 -9.66
N GLN A 8 -3.70 -3.19 -10.71
CA GLN A 8 -4.31 -3.34 -12.04
C GLN A 8 -3.42 -4.11 -13.03
N VAL A 9 -2.21 -4.50 -12.62
CA VAL A 9 -1.26 -5.18 -13.48
C VAL A 9 -1.56 -6.67 -13.56
N LEU A 10 -2.01 -7.12 -14.72
CA LEU A 10 -2.37 -8.52 -14.99
C LEU A 10 -1.52 -9.15 -16.10
N SER A 11 -0.33 -8.60 -16.37
CA SER A 11 0.59 -9.19 -17.36
C SER A 11 1.81 -9.83 -16.69
N PRO A 12 2.34 -10.94 -17.23
CA PRO A 12 1.92 -11.61 -18.46
C PRO A 12 0.56 -12.31 -18.34
N ARG A 13 -0.36 -12.04 -19.28
CA ARG A 13 -1.80 -12.40 -19.15
C ARG A 13 -2.10 -13.89 -18.98
N ASN A 14 -1.21 -14.76 -19.46
CA ASN A 14 -1.42 -16.22 -19.38
C ASN A 14 -0.88 -16.82 -18.08
N LEU A 15 -0.13 -16.04 -17.29
CA LEU A 15 0.51 -16.53 -16.06
C LEU A 15 -0.07 -15.82 -14.83
N VAL A 16 -0.35 -14.52 -14.92
CA VAL A 16 -0.93 -13.77 -13.80
C VAL A 16 -2.44 -14.03 -13.71
N GLY A 17 -2.84 -14.78 -12.69
CA GLY A 17 -4.25 -15.02 -12.36
C GLY A 17 -4.88 -13.92 -11.52
N GLY A 18 -4.07 -13.06 -10.90
CA GLY A 18 -4.52 -11.91 -10.11
C GLY A 18 -3.46 -11.38 -9.16
N VAL A 19 -3.63 -10.15 -8.69
CA VAL A 19 -2.84 -9.56 -7.60
C VAL A 19 -3.56 -9.84 -6.28
N LEU A 20 -2.90 -10.53 -5.35
CA LEU A 20 -3.47 -10.91 -4.07
C LEU A 20 -3.28 -9.81 -3.03
N GLU A 21 -2.07 -9.25 -2.95
CA GLU A 21 -1.69 -8.20 -2.03
C GLU A 21 -0.58 -7.34 -2.66
N VAL A 22 -0.76 -6.02 -2.71
CA VAL A 22 0.36 -5.10 -2.95
C VAL A 22 1.00 -4.77 -1.61
N ILE A 23 2.16 -5.35 -1.35
CA ILE A 23 2.87 -5.23 -0.08
C ILE A 23 3.49 -3.84 0.07
N HIS A 24 4.11 -3.35 -1.00
CA HIS A 24 4.76 -2.04 -1.02
C HIS A 24 4.53 -1.38 -2.39
N ASP A 25 3.91 -0.21 -2.39
CA ASP A 25 3.84 0.70 -3.54
C ASP A 25 4.26 2.12 -3.10
N PRO A 26 5.51 2.52 -3.36
CA PRO A 26 6.01 3.86 -3.03
C PRO A 26 5.68 4.92 -4.10
N GLY A 27 4.89 4.59 -5.12
CA GLY A 27 4.49 5.54 -6.17
C GLY A 27 5.41 5.52 -7.41
N GLU A 28 5.38 6.62 -8.17
CA GLU A 28 6.06 6.73 -9.46
C GLU A 28 7.57 6.51 -9.40
N ASN A 29 8.13 5.97 -10.48
CA ASN A 29 9.58 5.76 -10.65
C ASN A 29 10.25 4.96 -9.52
N ARG A 30 9.51 4.07 -8.88
CA ARG A 30 9.99 3.26 -7.75
C ARG A 30 9.50 1.82 -7.90
N MET A 31 10.13 0.91 -7.15
CA MET A 31 9.78 -0.51 -7.21
C MET A 31 8.58 -0.83 -6.32
N SER A 32 7.56 -1.45 -6.90
CA SER A 32 6.48 -2.10 -6.16
C SER A 32 6.76 -3.58 -5.95
N VAL A 33 6.28 -4.11 -4.82
CA VAL A 33 6.34 -5.53 -4.46
C VAL A 33 4.95 -6.03 -4.11
N ALA A 34 4.58 -7.19 -4.63
CA ALA A 34 3.27 -7.79 -4.42
C ALA A 34 3.34 -9.31 -4.28
N ARG A 35 2.33 -9.89 -3.61
CA ARG A 35 1.97 -11.30 -3.75
C ARG A 35 0.95 -11.43 -4.88
N ILE A 36 1.21 -12.33 -5.81
CA ILE A 36 0.35 -12.56 -6.97
C ILE A 36 0.10 -14.05 -7.15
N LEU A 37 -0.99 -14.38 -7.85
CA LEU A 37 -1.23 -15.72 -8.36
C LEU A 37 -0.52 -15.86 -9.72
N TRP A 38 0.55 -16.64 -9.78
CA TRP A 38 1.32 -16.94 -10.99
C TRP A 38 1.21 -18.42 -11.33
N ASP A 39 0.59 -18.75 -12.46
CA ASP A 39 0.31 -20.12 -12.88
C ASP A 39 -0.32 -20.98 -11.77
N LYS A 40 -1.29 -20.39 -11.06
CA LYS A 40 -2.03 -20.97 -9.91
C LYS A 40 -1.22 -21.12 -8.61
N GLU A 41 0.04 -20.73 -8.61
CA GLU A 41 0.87 -20.70 -7.41
C GLU A 41 0.98 -19.27 -6.86
N GLU A 42 1.07 -19.15 -5.55
CA GLU A 42 1.28 -17.85 -4.92
C GLU A 42 2.78 -17.52 -4.89
N VAL A 43 3.15 -16.37 -5.46
CA VAL A 43 4.55 -15.95 -5.57
C VAL A 43 4.74 -14.47 -5.23
N VAL A 44 5.97 -14.12 -4.85
CA VAL A 44 6.41 -12.73 -4.71
C VAL A 44 6.83 -12.20 -6.07
N ALA A 45 6.32 -11.05 -6.46
CA ALA A 45 6.67 -10.39 -7.71
C ALA A 45 7.00 -8.92 -7.51
N THR A 46 7.83 -8.38 -8.41
CA THR A 46 8.23 -6.98 -8.41
C THR A 46 7.99 -6.33 -9.76
N ARG A 47 7.87 -5.01 -9.75
CA ARG A 47 7.95 -4.18 -10.94
C ARG A 47 8.43 -2.78 -10.59
N TRP A 48 9.04 -2.11 -11.55
CA TRP A 48 9.25 -0.67 -11.51
C TRP A 48 7.99 0.04 -12.01
N ASN A 49 7.49 0.97 -11.20
CA ASN A 49 6.35 1.81 -11.54
C ASN A 49 6.76 2.83 -12.60
N GLY A 50 5.78 3.16 -13.44
CA GLY A 50 5.92 4.22 -14.43
C GLY A 50 5.79 5.62 -13.82
N ASN A 51 5.51 6.57 -14.69
CA ASN A 51 5.14 7.95 -14.38
C ASN A 51 4.22 8.49 -15.48
N ASP A 52 3.90 9.78 -15.43
CA ASP A 52 3.02 10.43 -16.41
C ASP A 52 3.49 10.33 -17.88
N GLU A 53 4.80 10.28 -18.13
CA GLU A 53 5.40 10.17 -19.47
C GLU A 53 5.53 8.71 -19.92
N GLN A 54 5.81 7.80 -18.98
CA GLN A 54 6.01 6.37 -19.22
C GLN A 54 5.15 5.53 -18.25
N PRO A 55 3.83 5.46 -18.46
CA PRO A 55 2.90 4.91 -17.46
C PRO A 55 3.05 3.39 -17.26
N LEU A 56 3.66 2.68 -18.21
CA LEU A 56 3.83 1.23 -18.16
C LEU A 56 4.95 0.77 -17.22
N GLY A 57 5.91 1.65 -16.89
CA GLY A 57 7.06 1.28 -16.06
C GLY A 57 7.90 0.16 -16.68
N ASN A 58 8.43 -0.75 -15.85
CA ASN A 58 9.27 -1.87 -16.29
C ASN A 58 9.11 -3.08 -15.34
N PRO A 59 9.07 -4.35 -15.80
CA PRO A 59 9.09 -4.79 -17.18
C PRO A 59 7.84 -4.41 -17.98
N VAL A 60 8.02 -4.32 -19.30
CA VAL A 60 6.94 -4.22 -20.27
C VAL A 60 6.99 -5.43 -21.19
N SER A 61 5.85 -6.11 -21.36
CA SER A 61 5.70 -7.21 -22.31
C SER A 61 4.54 -6.92 -23.24
N ARG A 62 4.80 -6.91 -24.56
CA ARG A 62 3.78 -6.65 -25.61
C ARG A 62 2.94 -5.39 -25.35
N GLY A 63 3.57 -4.32 -24.85
CA GLY A 63 2.89 -3.05 -24.56
C GLY A 63 2.07 -3.02 -23.26
N HIS A 64 2.28 -3.99 -22.36
CA HIS A 64 1.61 -4.03 -21.05
C HIS A 64 2.60 -3.93 -19.91
N ALA A 65 2.25 -3.15 -18.89
CA ALA A 65 2.90 -3.21 -17.57
C ALA A 65 2.87 -4.67 -17.09
N THR A 66 4.01 -5.16 -16.61
CA THR A 66 4.22 -6.59 -16.36
C THR A 66 4.86 -6.81 -15.00
N TRP A 67 4.49 -7.91 -14.34
CA TRP A 67 5.15 -8.40 -13.14
C TRP A 67 6.37 -9.25 -13.49
N PHE A 68 7.44 -9.11 -12.70
CA PHE A 68 8.59 -10.01 -12.69
C PHE A 68 8.54 -10.86 -11.42
N VAL A 69 8.47 -12.18 -11.56
CA VAL A 69 8.49 -13.09 -10.40
C VAL A 69 9.88 -13.12 -9.79
N VAL A 70 9.94 -12.97 -8.47
CA VAL A 70 11.17 -13.14 -7.70
C VAL A 70 11.41 -14.63 -7.49
N ASP A 71 12.63 -15.08 -7.76
CA ASP A 71 13.00 -16.47 -7.53
C ASP A 71 12.88 -16.87 -6.05
N GLU A 72 12.59 -18.14 -5.80
CA GLU A 72 12.35 -18.72 -4.47
C GLU A 72 13.49 -18.41 -3.49
N TYR A 73 14.75 -18.42 -3.95
CA TYR A 73 15.89 -18.15 -3.07
C TYR A 73 15.87 -16.74 -2.46
N ALA A 74 15.20 -15.78 -3.13
CA ALA A 74 15.16 -14.38 -2.74
C ALA A 74 13.78 -13.91 -2.27
N ALA A 75 12.71 -14.62 -2.63
CA ALA A 75 11.32 -14.19 -2.42
C ALA A 75 11.04 -13.77 -0.97
N ALA A 76 11.41 -14.60 0.01
CA ALA A 76 11.19 -14.31 1.42
C ALA A 76 11.90 -13.03 1.89
N LYS A 77 13.12 -12.78 1.41
CA LYS A 77 13.89 -11.58 1.79
C LYS A 77 13.38 -10.31 1.13
N VAL A 78 12.88 -10.42 -0.10
CA VAL A 78 12.22 -9.30 -0.79
C VAL A 78 10.90 -8.94 -0.10
N GLU A 79 10.10 -9.94 0.26
CA GLU A 79 8.85 -9.72 1.00
C GLU A 79 9.10 -9.10 2.38
N GLU A 80 10.07 -9.63 3.15
CA GLU A 80 10.47 -9.07 4.45
C GLU A 80 10.87 -7.59 4.34
N ALA A 81 11.73 -7.26 3.38
CA ALA A 81 12.16 -5.89 3.14
C ALA A 81 11.01 -4.97 2.70
N ALA A 82 10.10 -5.47 1.85
CA ALA A 82 8.94 -4.72 1.39
C ALA A 82 7.97 -4.40 2.53
N ARG A 83 7.70 -5.37 3.41
CA ARG A 83 6.84 -5.16 4.59
C ARG A 83 7.45 -4.13 5.55
N ALA A 84 8.73 -4.26 5.86
CA ALA A 84 9.44 -3.28 6.69
C ALA A 84 9.39 -1.86 6.09
N ALA A 85 9.54 -1.73 4.77
CA ALA A 85 9.43 -0.44 4.08
C ALA A 85 7.99 0.11 4.10
N ALA A 86 6.98 -0.74 3.97
CA ALA A 86 5.58 -0.35 4.03
C ALA A 86 5.17 0.15 5.43
N GLU A 87 5.66 -0.47 6.50
CA GLU A 87 5.43 -0.01 7.88
C GLU A 87 6.04 1.35 8.17
N GLN A 88 7.21 1.63 7.59
CA GLN A 88 7.90 2.92 7.71
C GLN A 88 7.32 4.02 6.84
N SER A 89 6.41 3.69 5.92
CA SER A 89 5.76 4.68 5.07
C SER A 89 4.98 5.69 5.92
N PRO A 90 5.05 7.01 5.64
CA PRO A 90 4.25 8.02 6.34
C PRO A 90 2.75 7.74 6.33
N ASN A 91 2.27 7.04 5.29
CA ASN A 91 0.87 6.67 5.14
C ASN A 91 0.52 5.28 5.71
N SER A 92 1.47 4.61 6.36
CA SER A 92 1.22 3.31 6.98
C SER A 92 0.17 3.44 8.09
N LEU A 93 -0.60 2.37 8.31
CA LEU A 93 -1.58 2.36 9.40
C LEU A 93 -0.92 2.65 10.75
N ILE A 94 0.29 2.13 10.99
CA ILE A 94 1.07 2.36 12.21
C ILE A 94 1.44 3.84 12.34
N ALA A 95 1.88 4.49 11.26
CA ALA A 95 2.19 5.91 11.26
C ALA A 95 0.96 6.75 11.61
N LYS A 96 -0.19 6.44 11.00
CA LYS A 96 -1.47 7.09 11.30
C LYS A 96 -1.94 6.85 12.74
N TYR A 97 -1.76 5.63 13.27
CA TYR A 97 -2.08 5.34 14.66
C TYR A 97 -1.17 6.09 15.64
N ARG A 98 0.13 6.22 15.33
CA ARG A 98 1.05 7.04 16.13
C ARG A 98 0.70 8.51 16.07
N GLU A 99 0.34 9.03 14.90
CA GLU A 99 -0.13 10.40 14.75
C GLU A 99 -1.38 10.63 15.62
N MET A 100 -2.38 9.76 15.50
CA MET A 100 -3.62 9.84 16.28
C MET A 100 -3.38 9.69 17.79
N ALA A 101 -2.47 8.81 18.22
CA ALA A 101 -2.11 8.64 19.63
C ALA A 101 -1.31 9.82 20.22
N ASN A 102 -0.69 10.64 19.38
CA ASN A 102 0.02 11.84 19.80
C ASN A 102 -0.85 13.11 19.62
N ASP A 103 -2.06 12.99 19.09
CA ASP A 103 -3.02 14.10 18.89
C ASP A 103 -3.81 14.38 20.20
N SER A 104 -3.09 14.84 21.22
CA SER A 104 -3.65 15.23 22.52
C SER A 104 -4.63 16.40 22.41
N ASP A 105 -4.50 17.22 21.36
CA ASP A 105 -5.37 18.38 21.15
C ASP A 105 -6.79 17.93 20.75
N ARG A 106 -6.93 16.92 19.88
CA ARG A 106 -8.23 16.29 19.62
C ARG A 106 -8.84 15.64 20.86
N GLU A 107 -8.03 14.99 21.69
CA GLU A 107 -8.51 14.38 22.95
C GLU A 107 -9.06 15.46 23.90
N ARG A 108 -8.35 16.58 24.05
CA ARG A 108 -8.81 17.72 24.84
C ARG A 108 -10.09 18.35 24.28
N GLU A 109 -10.18 18.56 22.97
CA GLU A 109 -11.40 19.09 22.34
C GLU A 109 -12.60 18.14 22.55
N ALA A 110 -12.38 16.82 22.45
CA ALA A 110 -13.42 15.83 22.71
C ALA A 110 -13.85 15.81 24.19
N GLU A 111 -12.91 15.96 25.14
CA GLU A 111 -13.22 16.08 26.56
C GLU A 111 -14.02 17.35 26.86
N GLU A 112 -13.62 18.49 26.30
CA GLU A 112 -14.33 19.77 26.46
C GLU A 112 -15.75 19.68 25.91
N TRP A 113 -15.94 19.04 24.75
CA TRP A 113 -17.27 18.77 24.19
C TRP A 113 -18.12 17.86 25.07
N SER A 114 -17.54 16.77 25.59
CA SER A 114 -18.24 15.81 26.44
C SER A 114 -18.65 16.44 27.78
N GLN A 115 -17.77 17.26 28.37
CA GLN A 115 -18.08 18.01 29.59
C GLN A 115 -19.14 19.09 29.36
N GLY A 116 -19.14 19.76 28.20
CA GLY A 116 -20.20 20.69 27.81
C GLY A 116 -21.58 20.01 27.73
N LEU A 117 -21.66 18.82 27.13
CA LEU A 117 -22.90 18.03 27.05
C LEU A 117 -23.42 17.56 28.42
N ILE A 118 -22.52 17.20 29.33
CA ILE A 118 -22.89 16.80 30.71
C ILE A 118 -23.33 18.02 31.55
N GLY A 119 -22.69 19.18 31.35
CA GLY A 119 -23.04 20.45 31.98
C GLY A 119 -24.45 20.93 31.61
N ASP A 120 -24.79 20.87 30.33
CA ASP A 120 -26.13 21.28 29.84
C ASP A 120 -27.26 20.36 30.35
N VAL A 121 -27.00 19.05 30.49
CA VAL A 121 -27.98 18.09 31.02
C VAL A 121 -28.21 18.25 32.53
N SER A 122 -27.22 18.76 33.27
CA SER A 122 -27.32 19.00 34.72
C SER A 122 -27.96 20.36 35.06
N ALA A 123 -27.95 21.33 34.14
CA ALA A 123 -28.60 22.64 34.30
C ALA A 123 -30.11 22.66 33.98
N GLN A 124 -30.66 21.58 33.42
CA GLN A 124 -32.09 21.45 33.06
C GLN A 124 -32.97 20.74 34.12
N ARG A 125 -32.51 20.64 35.38
CA ARG A 125 -33.30 20.11 36.51
C ARG A 125 -33.74 21.18 37.49
#